data_AF-A0A0N8PWE0-F1
#
_entry.id   AF-A0A0N8PWE0-F1
#
_cell.length_a   1.000
_cell.length_b   1.000
_cell.length_c   1.000
_cell.angle_alpha   90.00
_cell.angle_beta   90.00
_cell.angle_gamma   90.00
#
_symmetry.space_group_name_H-M   'P 1'
#
loop_
_entity.id
_entity.type
_entity.pdbx_description
1 polymer ?
#
loop_
_entity_poly.entity_id
_entity_poly.type
_entity_poly.pdbx_seq_one_letter_code
_entity_poly.pdbx_strand_id
1 'polypeptide(L)'
;MATHAQGAEGVKNAILGSMDSMEHGFFLDGEAVEMMVKHGTFYLPSLALVEVYKKSLEKPFDMPPWRLRKQRECIDAMPKSFLMAYKVGVKIATGPDYFGAPMRAHPSLAARRQSLRGWAFVYESLCSFRMCRRLGESCLQGDAYL
;
A
#
# COMPACT_ATOMS: atom_id res chain seq x y z
N MET A 1 -4.35 -5.05 -14.12
CA MET A 1 -4.93 -5.98 -13.15
C MET A 1 -4.30 -5.74 -11.79
N ALA A 2 -5.11 -5.32 -10.81
CA ALA A 2 -4.70 -5.19 -9.42
C ALA A 2 -5.08 -6.47 -8.67
N THR A 3 -4.17 -6.98 -7.84
CA THR A 3 -4.38 -8.21 -7.08
C THR A 3 -4.29 -7.94 -5.59
N HIS A 4 -5.31 -8.40 -4.85
CA HIS A 4 -5.26 -8.45 -3.40
C HIS A 4 -4.50 -9.71 -2.96
N ALA A 5 -3.34 -9.53 -2.33
CA ALA A 5 -2.60 -10.62 -1.72
C ALA A 5 -1.80 -10.10 -0.51
N GLN A 6 -1.91 -10.80 0.61
CA GLN A 6 -1.22 -10.38 1.85
C GLN A 6 0.06 -11.19 2.11
N GLY A 7 0.10 -12.46 1.70
CA GLY A 7 1.23 -13.36 1.92
C GLY A 7 2.06 -13.61 0.67
N ALA A 8 3.35 -13.89 0.88
CA ALA A 8 4.33 -14.07 -0.19
C ALA A 8 3.94 -15.12 -1.24
N GLU A 9 3.42 -16.29 -0.84
CA GLU A 9 3.02 -17.34 -1.78
C GLU A 9 1.95 -16.86 -2.78
N GLY A 10 0.91 -16.19 -2.27
CA GLY A 10 -0.13 -15.61 -3.12
C GLY A 10 0.40 -14.53 -4.05
N VAL A 11 1.35 -13.71 -3.56
CA VAL A 11 2.03 -12.71 -4.39
C VAL A 11 2.84 -13.37 -5.50
N LYS A 12 3.65 -14.39 -5.20
CA LYS A 12 4.45 -15.11 -6.19
C LYS A 12 3.58 -15.75 -7.27
N ASN A 13 2.47 -16.39 -6.87
CA ASN A 13 1.50 -16.95 -7.80
C ASN A 13 0.84 -15.87 -8.68
N ALA A 14 0.52 -14.71 -8.11
CA ALA A 14 -0.06 -13.59 -8.87
C ALA A 14 0.94 -12.97 -9.86
N ILE A 15 2.24 -12.92 -9.51
CA ILE A 15 3.30 -12.50 -10.44
C ILE A 15 3.36 -13.46 -11.64
N LEU A 16 3.32 -14.77 -11.40
CA LEU A 16 3.28 -15.78 -12.48
C LEU A 16 2.02 -15.63 -13.36
N GLY A 17 0.92 -15.17 -12.77
CA GLY A 17 -0.31 -14.79 -13.46
C GLY A 17 -0.26 -13.42 -14.16
N SER A 18 0.91 -12.77 -14.28
CA SER A 18 1.10 -11.47 -14.94
C SER A 18 0.31 -10.32 -14.30
N MET A 19 0.24 -10.24 -12.97
CA MET A 19 -0.37 -9.09 -12.30
C MET A 19 0.41 -7.77 -12.55
N ASP A 20 -0.32 -6.66 -12.64
CA ASP A 20 0.28 -5.33 -12.80
C ASP A 20 0.60 -4.66 -11.46
N SER A 21 -0.29 -4.79 -10.49
CA SER A 21 -0.13 -4.23 -9.15
C SER A 21 -0.58 -5.18 -8.05
N MET A 22 0.09 -5.08 -6.91
CA MET A 22 -0.17 -5.85 -5.71
C MET A 22 -0.59 -4.93 -4.57
N GLU A 23 -1.76 -5.22 -4.01
CA GLU A 23 -2.34 -4.48 -2.90
C GLU A 23 -1.99 -5.16 -1.56
N HIS A 24 -1.65 -4.33 -0.58
CA HIS A 24 -1.28 -4.66 0.81
C HIS A 24 0.08 -5.32 1.00
N GLY A 25 0.27 -6.57 0.56
CA GLY A 25 1.56 -7.28 0.69
C GLY A 25 2.19 -7.26 2.08
N PHE A 26 1.42 -7.50 3.14
CA PHE A 26 1.92 -7.34 4.51
C PHE A 26 3.05 -8.30 4.87
N PHE A 27 3.08 -9.50 4.27
CA PHE A 27 3.99 -10.59 4.61
C PHE A 27 4.78 -11.04 3.36
N LEU A 28 5.56 -10.13 2.77
CA LEU A 28 6.48 -10.45 1.68
C LEU A 28 7.72 -11.18 2.21
N ASP A 29 8.30 -12.03 1.35
CA ASP A 29 9.62 -12.62 1.53
C ASP A 29 10.61 -12.05 0.49
N GLY A 30 11.89 -12.44 0.60
CA GLY A 30 12.94 -11.99 -0.32
C GLY A 30 12.67 -12.39 -1.78
N GLU A 31 12.21 -13.62 -1.99
CA GLU A 31 11.88 -14.14 -3.33
C GLU A 31 10.76 -13.34 -3.98
N ALA A 32 9.69 -13.02 -3.25
CA ALA A 32 8.58 -12.24 -3.76
C ALA A 32 9.05 -10.84 -4.21
N VAL A 33 9.86 -10.14 -3.41
CA VAL A 33 10.34 -8.80 -3.80
C VAL A 33 11.26 -8.83 -5.01
N GLU A 34 12.13 -9.84 -5.13
CA GLU A 34 12.97 -10.05 -6.31
C GLU A 34 12.12 -10.33 -7.56
N MET A 35 11.10 -11.17 -7.42
CA MET A 35 10.15 -11.44 -8.50
C MET A 35 9.40 -10.18 -8.93
N MET A 36 9.00 -9.32 -7.99
CA MET A 36 8.33 -8.05 -8.31
C MET A 36 9.22 -7.12 -9.12
N VAL A 37 10.52 -7.04 -8.79
CA VAL A 37 11.49 -6.28 -9.59
C VAL A 37 11.60 -6.85 -11.00
N LYS A 38 11.81 -8.17 -11.11
CA LYS A 38 11.98 -8.87 -12.39
C LYS A 38 10.79 -8.69 -13.33
N HIS A 39 9.57 -8.72 -12.80
CA HIS A 39 8.34 -8.60 -13.59
C HIS A 39 7.81 -7.15 -13.67
N GLY A 40 8.49 -6.20 -13.02
CA GLY A 40 8.14 -4.79 -13.07
C GLY A 40 6.80 -4.44 -12.40
N THR A 41 6.33 -5.29 -11.49
CA THR A 41 5.05 -5.17 -10.76
C THR A 41 5.08 -4.00 -9.77
N PHE A 42 3.96 -3.31 -9.64
CA PHE A 42 3.78 -2.24 -8.65
C PHE A 42 3.38 -2.80 -7.28
N TYR A 43 3.92 -2.19 -6.23
CA TYR A 43 3.56 -2.48 -4.85
C TYR A 43 2.77 -1.33 -4.22
N LEU A 44 1.58 -1.62 -3.71
CA LEU A 44 0.72 -0.71 -2.96
C LEU A 44 0.54 -1.21 -1.52
N PRO A 45 1.42 -0.84 -0.57
CA PRO A 45 1.42 -1.36 0.81
C PRO A 45 0.24 -0.92 1.69
N SER A 46 -0.58 0.03 1.23
CA SER A 46 -1.71 0.60 2.00
C SER A 46 -1.33 1.09 3.40
N LEU A 47 -0.23 1.86 3.53
CA LEU A 47 0.34 2.28 4.83
C LEU A 47 -0.67 2.95 5.79
N ALA A 48 -1.71 3.59 5.27
CA ALA A 48 -2.78 4.20 6.08
C ALA A 48 -3.57 3.17 6.92
N LEU A 49 -3.53 1.88 6.58
CA LEU A 49 -4.19 0.83 7.34
C LEU A 49 -3.57 0.58 8.72
N VAL A 50 -2.28 0.89 8.92
CA VAL A 50 -1.63 0.74 10.23
C VAL A 50 -2.39 1.51 11.31
N GLU A 51 -2.72 2.77 11.02
CA GLU A 51 -3.44 3.63 11.96
C GLU A 51 -4.87 3.13 12.22
N VAL A 52 -5.51 2.59 11.19
CA VAL A 52 -6.86 2.02 11.32
C VAL A 52 -6.84 0.74 12.15
N TYR A 53 -5.85 -0.11 11.94
CA TYR A 53 -5.67 -1.32 12.74
C TYR A 53 -5.38 -0.97 14.20
N LYS A 54 -4.55 0.03 14.49
CA LYS A 54 -4.33 0.52 15.86
C LYS A 54 -5.63 0.98 16.52
N LYS A 55 -6.42 1.81 15.85
CA LYS A 55 -7.72 2.26 16.36
C LYS A 55 -8.70 1.12 16.62
N SER A 56 -8.73 0.10 15.74
CA SER A 56 -9.56 -1.08 16.00
C SER A 56 -9.02 -1.98 17.11
N LEU A 57 -7.73 -1.95 17.42
CA LEU A 57 -7.19 -2.67 18.57
C LEU A 57 -7.53 -1.97 19.90
N GLU A 58 -7.58 -0.65 19.90
CA GLU A 58 -8.01 0.16 21.06
C GLU A 58 -9.52 0.06 21.28
N LYS A 59 -10.31 0.11 20.20
CA LYS A 59 -11.76 -0.04 20.21
C LYS A 59 -12.17 -1.14 19.24
N PRO A 60 -12.39 -2.39 19.69
CA PRO A 60 -12.62 -3.54 18.82
C PRO A 60 -13.84 -3.51 17.89
N PHE A 61 -14.82 -2.62 18.06
CA PHE A 61 -16.03 -2.53 17.19
C PHE A 61 -16.65 -3.90 16.86
N ASP A 62 -16.83 -4.76 17.87
CA ASP A 62 -17.36 -6.14 17.74
C ASP A 62 -16.55 -7.07 16.82
N MET A 63 -15.29 -6.74 16.54
CA MET A 63 -14.41 -7.60 15.75
C MET A 63 -14.07 -8.89 16.52
N PRO A 64 -14.13 -10.05 15.84
CA PRO A 64 -13.79 -11.31 16.49
C PRO A 64 -12.30 -11.37 16.84
N PRO A 65 -11.90 -12.11 17.89
CA PRO A 65 -10.52 -12.13 18.38
C PRO A 65 -9.46 -12.49 17.32
N TRP A 66 -9.79 -13.37 16.37
CA TRP A 66 -8.88 -13.73 15.28
C TRP A 66 -8.54 -12.56 14.36
N ARG A 67 -9.49 -11.63 14.16
CA ARG A 67 -9.26 -10.44 13.33
C ARG A 67 -8.32 -9.47 14.03
N LEU A 68 -8.51 -9.25 15.34
CA LEU A 68 -7.62 -8.41 16.14
C LEU A 68 -6.19 -8.98 16.18
N ARG A 69 -6.04 -10.30 16.30
CA ARG A 69 -4.72 -10.96 16.19
C ARG A 69 -4.06 -10.70 14.84
N LYS A 70 -4.79 -10.94 13.74
CA LYS A 70 -4.29 -10.69 12.39
C LYS A 70 -3.90 -9.22 12.17
N GLN A 71 -4.67 -8.28 12.70
CA GLN A 71 -4.34 -6.85 12.61
C GLN A 71 -3.02 -6.51 13.31
N ARG A 72 -2.74 -7.09 14.48
CA ARG A 72 -1.44 -6.95 15.16
C ARG A 72 -0.30 -7.49 14.29
N GLU A 73 -0.46 -8.70 13.77
CA GLU A 73 0.52 -9.32 12.86
C GLU A 73 0.79 -8.45 11.63
N CYS A 74 -0.25 -7.87 11.02
CA CYS A 74 -0.10 -6.97 9.88
C CYS A 74 0.63 -5.67 10.25
N ILE A 75 0.33 -5.07 11.41
CA ILE A 75 1.03 -3.86 11.90
C ILE A 75 2.53 -4.15 12.03
N ASP A 76 2.90 -5.31 12.56
CA ASP A 76 4.30 -5.68 12.81
C ASP A 76 5.05 -6.08 11.53
N ALA A 77 4.37 -6.73 10.59
CA ALA A 77 4.98 -7.24 9.36
C ALA A 77 5.12 -6.18 8.26
N MET A 78 4.16 -5.27 8.12
CA MET A 78 4.11 -4.29 7.03
C MET A 78 5.39 -3.44 6.89
N PRO A 79 5.99 -2.89 7.98
CA PRO A 79 7.26 -2.16 7.90
C PRO A 79 8.40 -2.97 7.28
N LYS A 80 8.48 -4.27 7.61
CA LYS A 80 9.53 -5.16 7.11
C LYS A 80 9.35 -5.39 5.61
N SER A 81 8.14 -5.74 5.17
CA SER A 81 7.80 -5.95 3.76
C SER A 81 8.03 -4.69 2.92
N PHE A 82 7.61 -3.54 3.44
CA PHE A 82 7.86 -2.24 2.80
C PHE A 82 9.35 -1.94 2.62
N LEU A 83 10.14 -2.09 3.69
CA LEU A 83 11.58 -1.83 3.64
C LEU A 83 12.32 -2.80 2.71
N MET A 84 11.93 -4.08 2.69
CA MET A 84 12.50 -5.06 1.76
C MET A 84 12.25 -4.66 0.30
N ALA A 85 10.99 -4.36 -0.04
CA ALA A 85 10.61 -3.94 -1.39
C ALA A 85 11.31 -2.63 -1.81
N TYR A 86 11.39 -1.65 -0.90
CA TYR A 86 12.06 -0.37 -1.15
C TYR A 86 13.56 -0.56 -1.42
N LYS A 87 14.25 -1.37 -0.60
CA LYS A 87 15.70 -1.58 -0.71
C LYS A 87 16.13 -2.21 -2.03
N VAL A 88 15.31 -3.11 -2.58
CA VAL A 88 15.61 -3.80 -3.85
C VAL A 88 15.07 -3.06 -5.08
N GLY A 89 14.42 -1.91 -4.89
CA GLY A 89 13.95 -1.06 -6.00
C GLY A 89 12.62 -1.48 -6.62
N VAL A 90 11.73 -2.14 -5.87
CA VAL A 90 10.35 -2.38 -6.33
C VAL A 90 9.66 -1.04 -6.60
N LYS A 91 8.87 -0.97 -7.67
CA LYS A 91 8.05 0.22 -7.96
C LYS A 91 6.94 0.33 -6.91
N ILE A 92 6.96 1.39 -6.12
CA ILE A 92 5.97 1.60 -5.04
C ILE A 92 5.00 2.71 -5.42
N ALA A 93 3.71 2.43 -5.31
CA ALA A 93 2.63 3.40 -5.44
C ALA A 93 1.86 3.53 -4.12
N THR A 94 1.07 4.59 -3.98
CA THR A 94 0.32 4.88 -2.74
C THR A 94 -1.18 4.80 -2.97
N GLY A 95 -1.88 4.15 -2.03
CA GLY A 95 -3.33 4.02 -2.01
C GLY A 95 -3.82 3.85 -0.57
N PRO A 96 -4.91 4.51 -0.15
CA PRO A 96 -5.34 4.52 1.25
C PRO A 96 -6.12 3.28 1.69
N ASP A 97 -6.49 2.40 0.73
CA ASP A 97 -7.42 1.29 0.93
C ASP A 97 -8.71 1.76 1.63
N TYR A 98 -9.43 2.64 0.93
CA TYR A 98 -10.62 3.29 1.47
C TYR A 98 -11.86 2.45 1.21
N PHE A 99 -12.43 1.87 2.28
CA PHE A 99 -13.75 1.26 2.28
C PHE A 99 -14.69 2.18 3.07
N GLY A 100 -15.74 2.70 2.43
CA GLY A 100 -16.61 3.78 2.92
C GLY A 100 -17.49 3.49 4.15
N ALA A 101 -16.95 2.79 5.15
CA ALA A 101 -17.58 2.57 6.44
C ALA A 101 -17.63 3.87 7.25
N PRO A 102 -18.61 4.03 8.18
CA PRO A 102 -18.84 5.26 8.96
C PRO A 102 -17.65 5.68 9.85
N MET A 103 -16.59 4.87 9.94
CA MET A 103 -15.34 5.21 10.61
C MET A 103 -14.43 6.17 9.83
N ARG A 104 -14.80 6.57 8.60
CA ARG A 104 -14.01 7.53 7.81
C ARG A 104 -14.89 8.53 7.06
N ALA A 105 -14.56 9.82 7.17
CA ALA A 105 -14.85 10.79 6.12
C ALA A 105 -13.80 10.64 5.01
N HIS A 106 -14.17 10.87 3.75
CA HIS A 106 -13.25 10.78 2.62
C HIS A 106 -12.10 11.81 2.80
N PRO A 107 -10.85 11.41 3.09
CA PRO A 107 -9.79 12.38 3.35
C PRO A 107 -9.31 12.98 2.02
N SER A 108 -8.87 14.24 2.02
CA SER A 108 -8.20 14.87 0.88
C SER A 108 -6.75 14.37 0.73
N LEU A 109 -6.15 14.54 -0.47
CA LEU A 109 -4.74 14.19 -0.75
C LEU A 109 -3.75 14.77 0.28
N ALA A 110 -4.08 15.93 0.85
CA ALA A 110 -3.23 16.66 1.78
C ALA A 110 -3.05 15.95 3.14
N ALA A 111 -4.11 15.38 3.72
CA ALA A 111 -4.02 14.62 4.97
C ALA A 111 -3.14 13.36 4.81
N ARG A 112 -3.02 12.83 3.58
CA ARG A 112 -2.22 11.63 3.25
C ARG A 112 -0.71 11.87 3.40
N ARG A 113 -0.22 13.08 3.10
CA ARG A 113 1.20 13.47 3.29
C ARG A 113 1.64 13.38 4.75
N GLN A 114 0.73 13.60 5.71
CA GLN A 114 1.09 13.65 7.13
C GLN A 114 1.42 12.27 7.72
N SER A 115 0.70 11.22 7.33
CA SER A 115 1.02 9.83 7.75
C SER A 115 2.41 9.36 7.26
N LEU A 116 2.87 9.94 6.13
CA LEU A 116 4.15 9.65 5.51
C LEU A 116 5.29 10.55 6.05
N ARG A 117 5.01 11.56 6.88
CA ARG A 117 6.06 12.39 7.53
C ARG A 117 6.90 11.59 8.52
N GLY A 118 6.34 10.54 9.14
CA GLY A 118 7.13 9.55 9.92
C GLY A 118 8.00 8.63 9.06
N TRP A 119 7.84 8.69 7.74
CA TRP A 119 8.54 7.91 6.71
C TRP A 119 9.27 8.83 5.70
N ALA A 120 9.61 10.05 6.13
CA ALA A 120 10.06 11.16 5.28
C ALA A 120 11.26 10.83 4.37
N PHE A 121 12.11 9.87 4.76
CA PHE A 121 13.25 9.41 3.95
C PHE A 121 12.85 8.82 2.58
N VAL A 122 11.59 8.37 2.42
CA VAL A 122 11.10 7.72 1.20
C VAL A 122 10.42 8.72 0.24
N TYR A 123 10.19 9.96 0.66
CA TYR A 123 9.44 10.93 -0.14
C TYR A 123 10.27 11.63 -1.23
N GLU A 124 11.54 11.98 -0.96
CA GLU A 124 12.39 12.70 -1.92
C GLU A 124 12.70 11.89 -3.19
N SER A 125 12.74 10.56 -3.09
CA SER A 125 12.99 9.66 -4.21
C SER A 125 11.73 9.37 -5.06
N LEU A 126 10.54 9.43 -4.48
CA LEU A 126 9.27 9.14 -5.18
C LEU A 126 8.69 10.34 -5.95
N CYS A 127 8.96 11.57 -5.52
CA CYS A 127 8.37 12.77 -6.12
C CYS A 127 8.95 13.12 -7.50
N SER A 128 10.08 12.52 -7.90
CA SER A 128 10.72 12.70 -9.21
C SER A 128 10.12 11.82 -10.31
N PHE A 129 9.27 10.84 -9.99
CA PHE A 129 8.65 10.00 -11.01
C PHE A 129 7.32 10.57 -11.48
N ARG A 130 7.35 11.05 -12.73
CA ARG A 130 6.24 11.59 -13.53
C ARG A 130 5.17 10.51 -13.78
N MET A 131 4.46 10.08 -12.75
CA MET A 131 3.32 9.16 -12.86
C MET A 131 2.05 9.93 -13.24
N CYS A 132 2.05 10.57 -14.42
CA CYS A 132 0.82 11.05 -15.09
C CYS A 132 1.12 11.57 -16.51
N ARG A 133 1.46 10.72 -17.48
CA ARG A 133 1.47 11.17 -18.90
C ARG A 133 1.28 10.14 -20.00
N ARG A 134 0.99 8.85 -19.72
CA ARG A 134 0.91 7.85 -20.80
C ARG A 134 -0.28 6.90 -20.78
N LEU A 135 -1.29 7.17 -19.96
CA LEU A 135 -2.62 6.59 -20.15
C LEU A 135 -3.53 7.76 -20.54
N GLY A 136 -3.81 7.85 -21.83
CA GLY A 136 -4.56 8.94 -22.44
C GLY A 136 -5.95 9.09 -21.83
N GLU A 137 -6.30 10.35 -21.59
CA GLU A 137 -7.64 10.87 -21.84
C GLU A 137 -8.80 10.08 -21.22
N SER A 138 -9.06 10.30 -19.92
CA SER A 138 -10.43 10.33 -19.33
C SER A 138 -10.42 10.29 -17.80
N CYS A 139 -9.70 11.20 -17.15
CA CYS A 139 -9.97 11.50 -15.74
C CYS A 139 -9.82 13.00 -15.53
N LEU A 140 -10.80 13.70 -16.11
CA LEU A 140 -11.37 14.99 -15.73
C LEU A 140 -10.45 16.04 -15.10
N GLN A 141 -10.29 17.13 -15.87
CA GLN A 141 -9.88 18.47 -15.45
C GLN A 141 -10.19 18.82 -13.99
N GLY A 142 -9.25 19.54 -13.39
CA GLY A 142 -9.47 20.32 -12.18
C GLY A 142 -8.22 21.09 -11.82
N ASP A 143 -8.00 22.21 -12.52
CA ASP A 143 -7.02 23.23 -12.17
C ASP A 143 -7.13 23.66 -10.70
N ALA A 144 -6.00 23.84 -10.04
CA ALA A 144 -5.77 25.01 -9.19
C ALA A 144 -4.29 25.11 -8.83
N TYR A 145 -3.67 26.11 -9.45
CA TYR A 145 -2.44 26.75 -9.05
C TYR A 145 -2.51 27.27 -7.60
N LEU A 146 -1.43 27.06 -6.85
CA LEU A 146 -0.61 28.03 -6.08
C LEU A 146 0.05 27.32 -4.88
#